data_AF-A0A9P7DIN9-F1
#
_entry.id   AF-A0A9P7DIN9-F1
#
_cell.length_a   1.000
_cell.length_b   1.000
_cell.length_c   1.000
_cell.angle_alpha   90.00
_cell.angle_beta   90.00
_cell.angle_gamma   90.00
#
_symmetry.space_group_name_H-M   'P 1'
#
loop_
_entity.id
_entity.type
_entity.pdbx_description
1 polymer ?
#
loop_
_entity_poly.entity_id
_entity_poly.type
_entity_poly.pdbx_seq_one_letter_code
_entity_poly.pdbx_strand_id
1 'polypeptide(L)' 'ITGEASSCDLKELVQRFVPEAIGRKIEKHNRNIYPLQNVYVRQAKILKAPKFDVSKLLELSHAESIDVSKIEIDSD' A
#
# COMPACT_ATOMS: atom_id res chain seq x y z
N ILE A 1 12.40 -0.96 -6.46
CA ILE A 1 10.93 -0.93 -6.24
C ILE A 1 10.38 -2.33 -6.08
N THR A 2 10.58 -3.23 -7.06
CA THR A 2 10.08 -4.62 -7.02
C THR A 2 10.37 -5.33 -5.71
N GLY A 3 11.62 -5.27 -5.21
CA GLY A 3 11.99 -5.92 -3.96
C GLY A 3 11.28 -5.41 -2.71
N GLU A 4 10.80 -4.15 -2.68
CA GLU A 4 9.99 -3.66 -1.55
C GLU A 4 8.51 -3.96 -1.72
N ALA A 5 8.02 -3.98 -2.96
CA ALA A 5 6.62 -4.24 -3.27
C ALA A 5 6.27 -5.73 -3.22
N SER A 6 7.23 -6.62 -3.47
CA SER A 6 7.01 -8.08 -3.44
C SER A 6 7.22 -8.69 -2.05
N SER A 7 7.95 -8.00 -1.16
CA SER A 7 8.29 -8.51 0.18
C SER A 7 7.25 -8.19 1.24
N CYS A 8 6.31 -7.29 0.94
CA CYS A 8 5.44 -6.66 1.92
C CYS A 8 3.98 -6.74 1.49
N ASP A 9 3.10 -6.90 2.46
CA ASP A 9 1.66 -6.79 2.25
C ASP A 9 1.24 -5.35 1.93
N LEU A 10 0.06 -5.19 1.33
CA LEU A 10 -0.47 -3.88 0.93
C LEU A 10 -0.51 -2.87 2.09
N LYS A 11 -0.81 -3.31 3.32
CA LYS A 11 -0.84 -2.45 4.52
C LYS A 11 0.53 -1.83 4.80
N GLU A 12 1.57 -2.65 4.86
CA GLU A 12 2.94 -2.20 5.12
C GLU A 12 3.48 -1.35 3.97
N LEU A 13 3.12 -1.72 2.73
CA LEU A 13 3.55 -0.97 1.55
C LEU A 13 2.98 0.46 1.55
N VAL A 14 1.71 0.62 1.94
CA VAL A 14 1.08 1.94 2.12
C VAL A 14 1.76 2.72 3.25
N GLN A 15 2.09 2.08 4.37
CA GLN A 15 2.83 2.73 5.46
C GLN A 15 4.22 3.24 5.02
N ARG A 16 4.86 2.62 4.03
CA ARG A 16 6.12 3.10 3.44
C ARG A 16 5.95 4.19 2.39
N PHE A 17 4.77 4.27 1.76
CA PHE A 17 4.46 5.35 0.82
C PHE A 17 4.24 6.69 1.52
N VAL A 18 3.59 6.70 2.70
CA VAL A 18 3.32 7.94 3.47
C VAL A 18 4.58 8.77 3.75
N PRO A 19 5.68 8.21 4.28
CA PRO A 19 6.92 8.95 4.51
C PRO A 19 7.85 8.99 3.27
N GLU A 20 7.40 8.52 2.11
CA GLU A 20 8.19 8.45 0.87
C GLU A 20 9.52 7.68 1.02
N ALA A 21 9.55 6.67 1.90
CA ALA A 21 10.78 5.95 2.24
C ALA A 21 11.45 5.30 1.02
N ILE A 22 10.63 4.82 0.08
CA ILE A 22 11.09 4.18 -1.17
C ILE A 22 11.79 5.21 -2.07
N GLY A 23 11.25 6.42 -2.21
CA GLY A 23 11.84 7.49 -3.01
C GLY A 23 13.23 7.88 -2.50
N ARG A 24 13.34 8.13 -1.20
CA ARG A 24 14.61 8.47 -0.54
C ARG A 24 15.66 7.37 -0.68
N LYS A 25 15.25 6.10 -0.62
CA LYS A 25 16.16 4.95 -0.79
C LYS A 25 16.72 4.87 -2.21
N ILE A 26 15.91 5.21 -3.22
CA ILE A 26 16.32 5.28 -4.62
C ILE A 26 17.30 6.44 -4.84
N GLU A 27 17.03 7.60 -4.26
CA GLU A 27 17.96 8.74 -4.32
C GLU A 27 19.32 8.37 -3.70
N LYS A 28 19.31 7.71 -2.53
CA LYS A 28 20.55 7.28 -1.86
C LYS A 28 21.38 6.29 -2.69
N HIS A 29 20.76 5.30 -3.34
CA HIS A 29 21.48 4.31 -4.14
C HIS A 29 22.09 4.91 -5.42
N ASN A 30 21.39 5.85 -6.05
CA ASN A 30 21.82 6.40 -7.34
C ASN A 30 22.84 7.55 -7.22
N ARG A 31 23.06 8.09 -6.02
CA ARG A 31 24.04 9.18 -5.76
C ARG A 31 25.46 8.92 -6.30
N ASN A 32 25.88 7.66 -6.41
CA ASN A 32 27.21 7.32 -6.94
C ASN A 32 27.32 7.49 -8.47
N ILE A 33 26.20 7.42 -9.19
CA ILE A 33 26.17 7.52 -10.66
C ILE A 33 25.73 8.92 -11.06
N TYR A 34 24.60 9.38 -10.52
CA TYR A 34 24.04 10.69 -10.86
C TYR A 34 23.10 11.18 -9.74
N PRO A 35 23.15 12.47 -9.36
CA PRO A 35 22.24 13.01 -8.36
C PRO A 35 20.81 13.08 -8.90
N LEU A 36 19.95 12.18 -8.42
CA LEU A 36 18.51 12.25 -8.62
C LEU A 36 17.87 13.05 -7.49
N GLN A 37 16.89 13.89 -7.84
CA GLN A 37 16.08 14.66 -6.90
C GLN A 37 14.59 14.44 -7.22
N ASN A 38 13.73 14.60 -6.23
CA ASN A 38 12.28 14.59 -6.38
C ASN A 38 11.75 13.24 -6.92
N VAL A 39 12.25 12.14 -6.35
CA VAL A 39 11.82 10.79 -6.75
C VAL A 39 10.59 10.36 -5.96
N TYR A 40 9.44 10.30 -6.65
CA TYR A 40 8.15 9.96 -6.05
C TYR A 40 7.45 8.78 -6.74
N VAL A 41 6.55 8.11 -6.00
CA VAL A 41 5.59 7.18 -6.57
C VAL A 41 4.42 7.99 -7.12
N ARG A 42 4.36 8.20 -8.44
CA ARG A 42 3.32 9.05 -9.05
C ARG A 42 1.94 8.41 -9.05
N GLN A 43 1.87 7.10 -9.31
CA GLN A 43 0.60 6.36 -9.39
C GLN A 43 0.82 4.89 -9.00
N ALA A 44 -0.14 4.34 -8.27
CA ALA A 44 -0.26 2.90 -8.01
C ALA A 44 -1.70 2.47 -8.33
N LYS A 45 -1.86 1.34 -9.03
CA LYS A 45 -3.16 0.78 -9.40
C LYS A 45 -3.23 -0.68 -8.99
N ILE A 46 -4.38 -1.08 -8.47
CA ILE A 46 -4.69 -2.48 -8.18
C ILE A 46 -5.23 -3.09 -9.48
N LEU A 47 -4.46 -4.00 -10.09
CA LEU A 47 -4.88 -4.68 -11.33
C LEU A 47 -5.76 -5.89 -11.05
N LYS A 48 -5.51 -6.57 -9.92
CA LYS A 48 -6.27 -7.74 -9.48
C LYS A 48 -6.72 -7.46 -8.06
N ALA A 49 -8.00 -7.11 -7.91
CA ALA A 49 -8.58 -6.90 -6.60
C ALA A 49 -8.61 -8.24 -5.84
N PRO A 50 -8.15 -8.28 -4.58
CA PRO A 50 -8.31 -9.46 -3.75
C PRO A 50 -9.80 -9.69 -3.47
N LYS A 51 -10.17 -10.95 -3.20
CA LYS A 51 -11.54 -11.27 -2.77
C LYS A 51 -11.84 -10.57 -1.44
N PHE A 52 -13.07 -10.08 -1.30
CA PHE A 52 -13.54 -9.45 -0.07
C PHE A 52 -13.57 -10.49 1.07
N ASP A 53 -12.95 -10.15 2.19
CA ASP A 53 -12.81 -11.01 3.36
C ASP A 53 -13.03 -10.16 4.62
N VAL A 54 -14.10 -10.45 5.35
CA VAL A 54 -14.54 -9.70 6.52
C VAL A 54 -13.51 -9.79 7.65
N SER A 55 -12.84 -10.94 7.81
CA SER A 55 -11.84 -11.14 8.84
C SER A 55 -10.59 -10.27 8.62
N LYS A 56 -10.08 -10.26 7.38
CA LYS A 56 -8.95 -9.39 7.01
C LYS A 56 -9.30 -7.91 7.08
N LEU A 57 -10.54 -7.56 6.78
CA LEU A 57 -11.00 -6.18 6.91
C LEU A 57 -11.02 -5.74 8.38
N LEU A 58 -11.58 -6.55 9.29
CA LEU A 58 -11.58 -6.25 10.73
C LEU A 58 -10.17 -6.03 11.27
N GLU A 59 -9.18 -6.84 10.90
CA GLU A 59 -7.77 -6.65 11.29
C GLU A 59 -7.15 -5.33 10.80
N LEU A 60 -7.63 -4.79 9.67
CA LEU A 60 -7.24 -3.47 9.18
C LEU A 60 -8.01 -2.33 9.87
N SER A 61 -9.22 -2.61 10.37
CA SER A 61 -10.23 -1.62 10.80
C SER A 61 -10.20 -1.28 12.29
N HIS A 62 -9.43 -1.97 13.14
CA HIS A 62 -9.38 -1.74 14.60
C HIS A 62 -8.88 -0.33 15.02
N ALA A 63 -8.83 0.65 14.12
CA ALA A 63 -8.52 2.04 14.42
C ALA A 63 -9.73 3.00 14.29
N GLU A 64 -10.81 2.69 13.55
CA GLU A 64 -11.99 3.58 13.48
C GLU A 64 -13.31 2.79 13.34
N SER A 65 -14.28 3.12 14.20
CA SER A 65 -15.62 2.52 14.26
C SER A 65 -16.43 2.80 13.00
N ILE A 66 -16.84 1.75 12.29
CA ILE A 66 -17.83 1.84 11.20
C ILE A 66 -19.02 0.95 11.54
N ASP A 67 -20.21 1.54 11.54
CA ASP A 67 -21.50 0.87 11.72
C ASP A 67 -21.70 -0.25 10.69
N VAL A 68 -21.92 -1.47 11.20
CA VAL A 68 -22.01 -2.74 10.45
C VAL A 68 -23.37 -2.92 9.75
N SER A 69 -24.15 -1.86 9.54
CA SER A 69 -25.60 -1.97 9.27
C SER A 69 -26.04 -1.99 7.80
N LYS A 70 -25.14 -2.13 6.81
CA LYS A 70 -25.54 -2.18 5.38
C LYS A 70 -24.72 -3.15 4.51
N ILE A 71 -24.60 -4.41 4.92
CA ILE A 71 -24.16 -5.47 3.99
C ILE A 71 -25.34 -6.45 3.83
N GLU A 72 -26.30 -6.07 2.98
CA GLU A 72 -27.18 -7.05 2.35
C GLU A 72 -26.30 -7.85 1.37
N ILE A 73 -26.07 -9.11 1.73
CA ILE A 73 -25.42 -10.09 0.89
C ILE A 73 -26.52 -10.61 -0.03
N ASP A 74 -26.64 -10.06 -1.23
CA ASP A 74 -27.37 -10.74 -2.29
C ASP A 74 -26.58 -12.01 -2.64
N SER A 75 -27.12 -13.13 -2.18
CA SER A 75 -26.71 -14.47 -2.54
C SER A 75 -27.42 -14.87 -3.84
N ASP A 76 -26.67 -14.87 -4.95
CA ASP A 76 -26.75 -15.81 -6.08
C ASP A 76 -25.52 -15.66 -7.00
#